data_AF-A0A426Z7P6-F1
#
_entry.id   AF-A0A426Z7P6-F1
#
_cell.length_a   1.000
_cell.length_b   1.000
_cell.length_c   1.000
_cell.angle_alpha   90.00
_cell.angle_beta   90.00
_cell.angle_gamma   90.00
#
_symmetry.space_group_name_H-M   'P 1'
#
loop_
_entity.id
_entity.type
_entity.pdbx_description
1 polymer ?
#
loop_
_entity_poly.entity_id
_entity_poly.type
_entity_poly.pdbx_seq_one_letter_code
_entity_poly.pdbx_strand_id
1 'polypeptide(L)'
;MAAEQVRASHILIKHEGSRRKASWKDPDGRVISATTRDAAVRQLLALREDIVSGKARFQDVAARYSDCSSAKRGGDLDLSPA
;
A
#
# COMPACT_ATOMS: atom_id res chain seq x y z
N MET A 1 18.90 21.03 17.19
CA MET A 1 19.10 19.80 16.42
C MET A 1 17.88 19.67 15.52
N ALA A 2 18.00 20.01 14.24
CA ALA A 2 16.91 19.76 13.30
C ALA A 2 16.79 18.23 13.21
N ALA A 3 15.63 17.67 13.60
CA ALA A 3 15.36 16.27 13.39
C ALA A 3 15.57 15.97 11.90
N GLU A 4 16.40 14.98 11.57
CA GLU A 4 16.53 14.49 10.21
C GLU A 4 15.12 14.09 9.74
N GLN A 5 14.68 14.64 8.62
CA GLN A 5 13.36 14.35 8.06
C GLN A 5 13.54 13.43 6.88
N VAL A 6 12.76 12.35 6.84
CA VAL A 6 12.76 11.41 5.72
C VAL A 6 11.47 11.55 4.92
N ARG A 7 11.59 11.40 3.61
CA ARG A 7 10.44 11.24 2.73
C ARG A 7 10.29 9.76 2.40
N ALA A 8 9.08 9.24 2.56
CA ALA A 8 8.78 7.85 2.29
C ALA A 8 7.47 7.72 1.50
N SER A 9 7.42 6.66 0.70
CA SER A 9 6.21 6.23 0.02
C SER A 9 5.96 4.76 0.33
N HIS A 10 4.69 4.35 0.32
CA HIS A 10 4.34 2.97 0.62
C HIS A 10 3.21 2.41 -0.26
N ILE A 11 3.14 1.08 -0.32
CA ILE A 11 2.00 0.33 -0.85
C ILE A 11 1.46 -0.50 0.31
N LEU A 12 0.18 -0.37 0.61
CA LEU A 12 -0.50 -1.12 1.65
C LEU A 12 -1.51 -2.06 1.00
N ILE A 13 -1.43 -3.36 1.27
CA ILE A 13 -2.49 -4.33 0.95
C ILE A 13 -3.09 -4.80 2.26
N LYS A 14 -4.38 -4.58 2.45
CA LYS A 14 -5.11 -5.01 3.64
C LYS A 14 -5.57 -6.46 3.49
N HIS A 15 -5.90 -7.05 4.62
CA HIS A 15 -6.39 -8.41 4.73
C HIS A 15 -7.32 -8.55 5.94
N GLU A 16 -7.85 -9.74 6.16
CA GLU A 16 -8.82 -10.07 7.21
C GLU A 16 -8.35 -9.77 8.63
N GLY A 17 -7.03 -9.64 8.85
CA GLY A 17 -6.41 -9.29 10.12
C GLY A 17 -6.12 -7.79 10.28
N SER A 18 -6.44 -6.96 9.29
CA SER A 18 -6.26 -5.51 9.37
C SER A 18 -7.21 -4.90 10.39
N ARG A 19 -6.70 -4.00 11.26
CA ARG A 19 -7.52 -3.28 12.27
C ARG A 19 -8.74 -2.59 11.65
N ARG A 20 -8.54 -1.91 10.51
CA ARG A 20 -9.62 -1.34 9.69
C ARG A 20 -9.69 -2.09 8.36
N LYS A 21 -10.70 -2.94 8.21
CA LYS A 21 -10.91 -3.78 7.02
C LYS A 21 -11.64 -3.06 5.87
N ALA A 22 -11.41 -1.77 5.68
CA ALA A 22 -12.05 -0.98 4.63
C ALA A 22 -11.02 -0.03 3.99
N SER A 23 -11.17 0.25 2.69
CA SER A 23 -10.33 1.18 1.95
C SER A 23 -11.16 2.01 0.96
N TRP A 24 -10.52 2.88 0.20
CA TRP A 24 -11.19 3.65 -0.86
C TRP A 24 -11.67 2.76 -2.02
N LYS A 25 -11.07 1.57 -2.18
CA LYS A 25 -11.47 0.59 -3.21
C LYS A 25 -12.53 -0.38 -2.73
N ASP A 26 -12.55 -0.63 -1.43
CA ASP A 26 -13.47 -1.55 -0.77
C ASP A 26 -14.07 -0.84 0.46
N PRO A 27 -15.01 0.11 0.26
CA PRO A 27 -15.55 0.93 1.33
C PRO A 27 -16.33 0.10 2.36
N ASP A 28 -17.00 -0.95 1.90
CA ASP A 28 -17.75 -1.90 2.75
C ASP A 28 -16.86 -3.00 3.35
N GLY A 29 -15.62 -3.12 2.89
CA GLY A 29 -14.64 -4.04 3.45
C GLY A 29 -14.87 -5.52 3.13
N ARG A 30 -15.65 -5.84 2.09
CA ARG A 30 -16.03 -7.22 1.76
C ARG A 30 -14.83 -8.02 1.24
N VAL A 31 -14.06 -7.42 0.34
CA VAL A 31 -12.87 -8.05 -0.26
C VAL A 31 -11.76 -8.17 0.77
N ILE A 32 -11.50 -7.10 1.52
CA ILE A 32 -10.46 -7.09 2.55
C ILE A 32 -10.76 -8.11 3.65
N SER A 33 -12.02 -8.24 4.07
CA SER A 33 -12.42 -9.22 5.09
C SER A 33 -12.31 -10.67 4.61
N ALA A 34 -12.43 -10.92 3.30
CA ALA A 34 -12.26 -12.24 2.70
C ALA A 34 -10.80 -12.55 2.29
N THR A 35 -9.91 -11.55 2.32
CA THR A 35 -8.53 -11.70 1.89
C THR A 35 -7.70 -12.22 3.06
N THR A 36 -7.10 -13.40 2.93
CA THR A 36 -6.23 -13.95 3.99
C THR A 36 -4.89 -13.22 4.04
N ARG A 37 -4.19 -13.32 5.17
CA ARG A 37 -2.84 -12.76 5.30
C ARG A 37 -1.91 -13.26 4.20
N ASP A 38 -1.93 -14.55 3.90
CA ASP A 38 -1.07 -15.16 2.89
C ASP A 38 -1.41 -14.73 1.47
N ALA A 39 -2.70 -14.50 1.18
CA ALA A 39 -3.12 -13.95 -0.11
C ALA A 39 -2.60 -12.52 -0.29
N ALA A 40 -2.70 -11.69 0.74
CA ALA A 40 -2.16 -10.32 0.73
C ALA A 40 -0.62 -10.31 0.59
N VAL A 41 0.10 -11.21 1.27
CA VAL A 41 1.55 -11.34 1.12
C VAL A 41 1.92 -11.76 -0.31
N ARG A 42 1.22 -12.75 -0.88
CA ARG A 42 1.45 -13.18 -2.27
C ARG A 42 1.22 -12.03 -3.26
N GLN A 43 0.15 -11.26 -3.08
CA GLN A 43 -0.12 -10.09 -3.90
C GLN A 43 0.99 -9.04 -3.76
N LEU A 44 1.42 -8.73 -2.54
CA LEU A 44 2.53 -7.79 -2.29
C LEU A 44 3.84 -8.24 -2.95
N LEU A 45 4.18 -9.53 -2.88
CA LEU A 45 5.38 -10.07 -3.50
C LEU A 45 5.32 -9.98 -5.03
N ALA A 46 4.19 -10.27 -5.64
CA ALA A 46 4.00 -10.12 -7.09
C ALA A 46 4.15 -8.66 -7.52
N LEU A 47 3.51 -7.72 -6.80
CA LEU A 47 3.66 -6.28 -7.07
C LEU A 47 5.10 -5.82 -6.90
N ARG A 48 5.80 -6.30 -5.86
CA ARG A 48 7.22 -6.00 -5.65
C ARG A 48 8.07 -6.50 -6.82
N GLU A 49 7.82 -7.71 -7.31
CA GLU A 49 8.57 -8.28 -8.42
C GLU A 49 8.37 -7.46 -9.70
N ASP A 50 7.15 -7.04 -10.00
CA ASP A 50 6.87 -6.17 -11.16
C ASP A 50 7.59 -4.82 -11.04
N ILE A 51 7.72 -4.27 -9.82
CA ILE A 51 8.46 -3.03 -9.57
C ILE A 51 9.97 -3.24 -9.74
N VAL A 52 10.53 -4.28 -9.11
CA VAL A 52 11.98 -4.54 -9.12
C VAL A 52 12.47 -4.96 -10.51
N SER A 53 11.65 -5.69 -11.27
CA SER A 53 11.93 -6.05 -12.67
C SER A 53 11.72 -4.90 -13.67
N GLY A 54 11.23 -3.74 -13.21
CA GLY A 54 10.99 -2.57 -14.05
C GLY A 54 9.74 -2.64 -14.93
N LYS A 55 8.89 -3.67 -14.77
CA LYS A 55 7.63 -3.82 -15.51
C LYS A 55 6.59 -2.77 -15.12
N ALA A 56 6.65 -2.28 -13.88
CA ALA A 56 5.74 -1.26 -13.38
C ALA A 56 6.49 -0.23 -12.51
N ARG A 57 6.05 1.03 -12.57
CA ARG A 57 6.58 2.08 -11.67
C ARG A 57 5.87 2.00 -10.33
N PHE A 58 6.62 2.25 -9.25
CA PHE A 58 6.09 2.21 -7.88
C PHE A 58 4.82 3.08 -7.71
N GLN A 59 4.85 4.32 -8.21
CA GLN A 59 3.74 5.27 -8.06
C GLN A 59 2.45 4.79 -8.74
N ASP A 60 2.57 4.15 -9.91
CA ASP A 60 1.43 3.60 -10.64
C ASP A 60 0.82 2.41 -9.89
N VAL A 61 1.69 1.54 -9.34
CA VAL A 61 1.27 0.41 -8.52
C VAL A 61 0.57 0.91 -7.25
N ALA A 62 1.15 1.89 -6.56
CA ALA A 62 0.55 2.48 -5.38
C ALA A 62 -0.82 3.10 -5.66
N ALA A 63 -0.94 3.88 -6.74
CA ALA A 63 -2.20 4.51 -7.13
C ALA A 63 -3.29 3.50 -7.48
N ARG A 64 -2.94 2.37 -8.08
CA ARG A 64 -3.90 1.33 -8.47
C ARG A 64 -4.25 0.35 -7.37
N TYR A 65 -3.28 -0.08 -6.56
CA TYR A 65 -3.43 -1.26 -5.71
C TYR A 65 -3.43 -0.95 -4.21
N SER A 66 -2.85 0.17 -3.76
CA SER A 66 -2.73 0.46 -2.33
C SER A 66 -4.08 0.78 -1.69
N ASP A 67 -4.37 0.16 -0.54
CA ASP A 67 -5.53 0.39 0.31
C ASP A 67 -5.39 1.63 1.22
N CYS A 68 -4.23 2.29 1.20
CA CYS A 68 -4.03 3.54 1.91
C CYS A 68 -4.54 4.73 1.10
N SER A 69 -5.01 5.78 1.77
CA SER A 69 -5.41 7.04 1.11
C SER A 69 -4.24 7.76 0.43
N SER A 70 -2.98 7.41 0.74
CA SER A 70 -1.79 7.88 0.03
C SER A 70 -1.73 7.39 -1.42
N ALA A 71 -2.52 6.38 -1.81
CA ALA A 71 -2.64 5.90 -3.18
C ALA A 71 -2.87 7.04 -4.19
N LYS A 72 -3.73 8.02 -3.84
CA LYS A 72 -4.01 9.20 -4.68
C LYS A 72 -2.78 10.08 -4.96
N ARG A 73 -1.71 9.95 -4.17
CA ARG A 73 -0.41 10.63 -4.33
C ARG A 73 0.71 9.67 -4.71
N GLY A 74 0.39 8.52 -5.32
CA GLY A 74 1.39 7.52 -5.68
C GLY A 74 2.09 6.88 -4.47
N GLY A 75 1.42 6.85 -3.32
CA GLY A 75 1.91 6.24 -2.09
C GLY A 75 2.68 7.18 -1.15
N ASP A 76 2.85 8.46 -1.51
CA ASP A 76 3.61 9.45 -0.72
C ASP A 76 2.97 9.70 0.66
N LEU A 77 3.76 9.52 1.72
CA LEU A 77 3.35 9.66 3.12
C LEU A 77 3.52 11.08 3.68
N ASP A 78 3.89 12.04 2.82
CA ASP A 78 4.29 13.40 3.22
C ASP A 78 5.54 13.37 4.15
N LEU A 79 5.99 14.50 4.67
CA LEU A 79 7.16 14.56 5.56
C LEU A 79 6.87 13.80 6.86
N SER A 80 7.53 12.65 7.05
CA SER A 80 7.51 11.95 8.33
C SER A 80 8.70 12.43 9.17
N PRO A 81 8.48 12.82 10.45
CA PRO A 81 9.60 12.99 11.37
C PRO A 81 10.32 11.64 11.49
N ALA A 82 11.66 11.63 11.45
CA ALA A 82 12.43 10.42 11.70
C ALA A 82 12.22 9.88 13.11
#